data_AF-A0A535ZJK9-F1
#
_entry.id   AF-A0A535ZJK9-F1
#
_cell.length_a   1.000
_cell.length_b   1.000
_cell.length_c   1.000
_cell.angle_alpha   90.00
_cell.angle_beta   90.00
_cell.angle_gamma   90.00
#
_symmetry.space_group_name_H-M   'P 1'
#
loop_
_entity.id
_entity.type
_entity.pdbx_description
1 polymer ?
#
loop_
_entity_poly.entity_id
_entity_poly.type
_entity_poly.pdbx_seq_one_letter_code
_entity_poly.pdbx_strand_id
1 'polypeptide(L)' 'YFRGELPVEHVAVMHAQAPDEAEAIAKGLRELLPGQEIPIGKIGCVLGTHTGPKALGVVYIKK' A
#
# COMPACT_ATOMS: atom_id res chain seq x y z
N TYR A 1 -11.55 -7.15 1.95
CA TYR A 1 -11.18 -7.28 0.53
C TYR A 1 -9.81 -7.92 0.37
N PHE A 2 -8.68 -7.23 0.54
CA PHE A 2 -7.32 -7.81 0.33
C PHE A 2 -7.09 -9.25 0.83
N ARG A 3 -7.31 -9.53 2.13
CA ARG A 3 -7.06 -10.86 2.73
C ARG A 3 -7.88 -12.00 2.08
N GLY A 4 -9.07 -11.69 1.58
CA GLY A 4 -9.94 -12.66 0.90
C GLY A 4 -9.51 -12.94 -0.54
N GLU A 5 -8.54 -12.18 -1.06
CA GLU A 5 -8.02 -12.31 -2.42
C GLU A 5 -6.58 -12.82 -2.44
N LEU A 6 -6.08 -13.31 -1.30
CA LEU A 6 -4.82 -14.04 -1.24
C LEU A 6 -4.95 -15.41 -1.96
N PRO A 7 -3.86 -15.91 -2.57
CA PRO A 7 -2.54 -15.30 -2.66
C PRO A 7 -2.46 -14.21 -3.73
N VAL A 8 -1.69 -13.15 -3.47
CA VAL A 8 -1.36 -12.09 -4.44
C VAL A 8 0.09 -12.23 -4.92
N GLU A 9 0.35 -11.86 -6.16
CA GLU A 9 1.69 -11.88 -6.76
C GLU A 9 2.53 -10.70 -6.29
N HIS A 10 1.95 -9.50 -6.34
CA HIS A 10 2.59 -8.25 -5.90
C HIS A 10 1.67 -7.46 -4.98
N VAL A 11 2.27 -6.70 -4.06
CA VAL A 11 1.56 -5.78 -3.17
C VAL A 11 2.44 -4.56 -2.89
N ALA A 12 1.83 -3.37 -2.78
CA ALA A 12 2.52 -2.14 -2.40
C ALA A 12 1.61 -1.24 -1.57
N VAL A 13 2.21 -0.32 -0.81
CA VAL A 13 1.51 0.73 -0.07
C VAL A 13 1.78 2.07 -0.75
N MET A 14 0.72 2.83 -1.01
CA MET A 14 0.78 4.17 -1.61
C MET A 14 0.31 5.22 -0.62
N HIS A 15 0.94 6.40 -0.59
CA HIS A 15 0.54 7.48 0.32
C HIS A 15 0.65 8.89 -0.27
N ALA A 16 -0.23 9.79 0.15
CA ALA A 16 -0.14 11.23 -0.13
C ALA A 16 0.31 11.98 1.12
N GLN A 17 1.61 12.28 1.24
CA GLN A 17 2.17 13.04 2.38
C GLN A 17 1.98 12.40 3.77
N ALA A 18 1.70 11.09 3.83
CA ALA A 18 1.56 10.30 5.06
C ALA A 18 2.55 9.12 5.13
N PRO A 19 3.88 9.36 5.19
CA PRO A 19 4.88 8.30 5.16
C PRO A 19 4.83 7.39 6.41
N ASP A 20 4.54 7.95 7.58
CA ASP A 20 4.53 7.19 8.84
C ASP A 20 3.35 6.22 8.89
N GLU A 21 2.16 6.66 8.45
CA GLU A 21 0.99 5.81 8.35
C GLU A 21 1.17 4.72 7.27
N ALA A 22 1.86 5.04 6.18
CA ALA A 22 2.19 4.07 5.14
C ALA A 22 3.13 2.97 5.65
N GLU A 23 4.15 3.34 6.43
CA GLU A 23 5.08 2.41 7.04
C GLU A 23 4.38 1.49 8.06
N ALA A 24 3.43 2.03 8.84
CA ALA A 24 2.63 1.23 9.76
C ALA A 24 1.80 0.15 9.03
N ILE A 25 1.19 0.50 7.89
CA ILE A 25 0.47 -0.47 7.05
C ILE A 25 1.44 -1.48 6.45
N ALA A 26 2.57 -1.02 5.90
CA ALA A 26 3.57 -1.89 5.29
C ALA A 26 4.13 -2.91 6.30
N LYS A 27 4.38 -2.50 7.54
CA LYS A 27 4.79 -3.40 8.62
C LYS A 27 3.77 -4.53 8.83
N GLY A 28 2.48 -4.19 8.94
CA GLY A 28 1.43 -5.21 9.09
C GLY A 28 1.33 -6.16 7.88
N LEU A 29 1.59 -5.66 6.66
CA LEU A 29 1.65 -6.49 5.47
C LEU A 29 2.87 -7.41 5.45
N ARG A 30 4.05 -6.94 5.89
CA ARG A 30 5.27 -7.77 6.00
C ARG A 30 5.10 -8.90 7.02
N GLU A 31 4.40 -8.64 8.12
CA GLU A 31 4.05 -9.67 9.11
C GLU A 31 3.05 -10.70 8.54
N LEU A 32 2.09 -10.25 7.72
CA LEU A 32 1.09 -11.12 7.09
C LEU A 32 1.66 -11.94 5.92
N LEU A 33 2.65 -11.41 5.20
CA LEU A 33 3.20 -11.94 3.96
C LEU A 33 4.73 -12.07 4.09
N PRO A 34 5.21 -12.99 4.94
CA PRO A 34 6.63 -13.12 5.21
C PRO A 34 7.41 -13.45 3.93
N GLY A 35 8.46 -12.67 3.67
CA GLY A 35 9.34 -12.85 2.50
C GLY A 35 8.89 -12.13 1.23
N GLN A 36 7.73 -11.47 1.22
CA GLN A 36 7.31 -10.64 0.08
C GLN A 36 7.80 -9.19 0.26
N GLU A 37 8.31 -8.59 -0.82
CA GLU A 37 8.66 -7.17 -0.81
C GLU A 37 7.40 -6.31 -0.74
N ILE A 38 7.40 -5.34 0.18
CA ILE A 38 6.31 -4.37 0.36
C ILE A 38 6.87 -2.96 0.11
N PRO A 39 6.99 -2.52 -1.16
CA PRO A 39 7.42 -1.17 -1.50
C PRO A 39 6.39 -0.13 -1.03
N ILE A 40 6.90 1.03 -0.64
CA ILE A 40 6.10 2.21 -0.29
C ILE A 40 6.32 3.26 -1.37
N GLY A 41 5.23 3.70 -2.01
CA GLY A 41 5.25 4.69 -3.08
C GLY A 41 4.46 5.96 -2.72
N LYS A 42 4.84 7.08 -3.32
CA LYS A 42 4.16 8.36 -3.14
C LYS A 42 3.08 8.55 -4.22
N ILE A 43 1.89 8.94 -3.80
CA ILE A 43 0.81 9.37 -4.70
C ILE A 43 1.23 10.69 -5.37
N GLY A 44 1.22 10.70 -6.70
CA GLY A 44 1.56 11.86 -7.52
C GLY A 44 0.47 12.95 -7.50
N CYS A 45 0.81 14.13 -8.04
CA CYS A 45 -0.04 15.33 -7.95
C CYS A 45 -1.46 15.15 -8.54
N VAL A 46 -1.59 14.44 -9.65
CA VAL A 46 -2.89 14.23 -10.32
C VAL A 46 -3.85 13.50 -9.37
N LEU A 47 -3.44 12.34 -8.85
CA LEU A 47 -4.26 11.56 -7.93
C LEU A 47 -4.39 12.24 -6.56
N GLY A 48 -3.33 12.90 -6.09
CA GLY A 48 -3.31 13.66 -4.85
C GLY A 48 -4.30 14.83 -4.83
N THR A 49 -4.54 15.48 -5.97
CA THR A 49 -5.51 16.59 -6.09
C THR A 49 -6.93 16.13 -5.75
N HIS A 50 -7.28 14.90 -6.11
CA HIS A 50 -8.60 14.35 -5.87
C HIS A 50 -8.74 13.65 -4.52
N THR A 51 -7.68 12.96 -4.08
CA THR A 51 -7.70 12.16 -2.86
C THR A 51 -7.35 12.96 -1.61
N GLY A 52 -6.65 14.09 -1.76
CA GLY A 52 -6.22 14.97 -0.69
C GLY A 52 -5.02 14.45 0.11
N PRO A 53 -4.49 15.28 1.03
CA PRO A 53 -3.43 14.88 1.95
C PRO A 53 -3.86 13.70 2.83
N LYS A 54 -2.89 12.87 3.22
CA LYS A 54 -3.07 11.66 4.04
C LYS A 54 -3.87 10.54 3.40
N ALA A 55 -4.14 10.61 2.09
CA ALA A 55 -4.64 9.46 1.36
C ALA A 55 -3.66 8.29 1.47
N LEU A 56 -4.20 7.09 1.70
CA LEU A 56 -3.46 5.83 1.83
C LEU A 56 -4.11 4.80 0.90
N GLY A 57 -3.31 3.91 0.31
CA GLY A 57 -3.78 2.86 -0.57
C GLY A 57 -2.94 1.59 -0.44
N VAL A 58 -3.59 0.44 -0.50
CA VAL A 58 -2.96 -0.86 -0.73
C VAL A 58 -3.31 -1.29 -2.14
N VAL A 59 -2.29 -1.51 -2.97
CA VAL A 59 -2.45 -1.96 -4.35
C VAL A 59 -1.81 -3.33 -4.50
N TYR A 60 -2.41 -4.20 -5.31
CA TYR A 60 -1.92 -5.57 -5.47
C TYR A 60 -2.34 -6.16 -6.82
N ILE A 61 -1.59 -7.17 -7.24
CA ILE A 61 -1.84 -7.99 -8.43
C ILE A 61 -2.17 -9.40 -7.95
N LYS A 62 -3.32 -9.94 -8.38
CA LYS A 62 -3.68 -11.34 -8.12
C LYS A 62 -2.86 -12.25 -9.03
N LYS A 63 -2.62 -13.48 -8.58
CA LYS A 63 -2.13 -14.55 -9.46
C LYS A 63 -3.16 -14.90 -10.54
#